data_AF-A0A538N1V0-F1
#
_entry.id   AF-A0A538N1V0-F1
#
_cell.length_a   1.000
_cell.length_b   1.000
_cell.length_c   1.000
_cell.angle_alpha   90.00
_cell.angle_beta   90.00
_cell.angle_gamma   90.00
#
_symmetry.space_group_name_H-M   'P 1'
#
loop_
_entity.id
_entity.type
_entity.pdbx_description
1 polymer ?
#
loop_
_entity_poly.entity_id
_entity_poly.type
_entity_poly.pdbx_seq_one_letter_code
_entity_poly.pdbx_strand_id
1 'polypeptide(L)'
;MAVLPGFEGSTEGGRRRLGRRTRWLLCVPALLVAGPLAVLVLPVPGLDGYLTRMATGQVADALACPGAPAPAARIRFTGGRLLPQLLRGRLSGIELSLPDVTVGGVRHAAFTATLRDVSQPRPGTTHVGSMDASITIGFANMPGPPDGSSPTYGRSPDGSLTIEVVPPAEVARNVKATMFLRLDLRGNTLTPVPQRLLLFGHLVPAAQVATLTGGVRPQTLPPLPTGVSYKSITPEKDGLHVALGGVTTTALSELPTTVNGQTVSYDVENGLLGISSTRTLPLIGSIPLTIVTEPRLDGGTLTLVPRLVKVLGGNHPADDPIARIVLSQTRKEDFTRPLPALPGGVRYLSASVDAAGIKVALGGVTVEPFSVLPATVDGRATTYGAADGLLTATATGAPGNAPPAPITLSTRPTIAGNTLDLTPHEIRMFGLPFPAKDVLAEVRTSVSRYPLQPLPAHLAYTGVEVLPQALRISLSGRDIDFARGMLAGTGCRS
;
A
#
# COMPACT_ATOMS: atom_id res chain seq x y z
N MET A 1 9.65 -72.32 -5.98
CA MET A 1 10.81 -71.53 -6.48
C MET A 1 11.57 -71.08 -5.25
N ALA A 2 12.53 -71.85 -4.74
CA ALA A 2 13.95 -71.88 -5.16
C ALA A 2 14.53 -70.45 -5.12
N VAL A 3 15.52 -70.10 -4.29
CA VAL A 3 16.88 -70.66 -4.20
C VAL A 3 17.55 -70.27 -2.86
N LEU A 4 18.26 -71.22 -2.23
CA LEU A 4 19.27 -71.12 -1.15
C LEU A 4 20.65 -70.77 -1.75
N PRO A 5 21.68 -70.26 -1.02
CA PRO A 5 22.36 -70.92 0.12
C PRO A 5 22.75 -69.93 1.26
N GLY A 6 23.23 -70.28 2.45
CA GLY A 6 23.91 -71.47 2.96
C GLY A 6 25.34 -71.09 3.37
N PHE A 7 25.66 -71.13 4.67
CA PHE A 7 27.00 -71.44 5.18
C PHE A 7 26.91 -71.94 6.64
N GLU A 8 27.26 -73.22 6.81
CA GLU A 8 27.54 -73.90 8.06
C GLU A 8 28.96 -73.58 8.57
N GLY A 9 29.14 -73.70 9.89
CA GLY A 9 30.44 -73.69 10.55
C GLY A 9 30.33 -74.23 11.98
N SER A 10 30.37 -75.56 12.12
CA SER A 10 30.60 -76.34 13.35
C SER A 10 32.06 -76.17 13.81
N THR A 11 32.37 -76.06 15.11
CA THR A 11 32.91 -77.14 15.97
C THR A 11 33.13 -76.55 17.38
N GLU A 12 32.55 -77.13 18.43
CA GLU A 12 33.10 -78.18 19.30
C GLU A 12 34.34 -77.80 20.15
N GLY A 13 34.21 -78.01 21.47
CA GLY A 13 35.33 -78.47 22.30
C GLY A 13 35.77 -77.56 23.44
N GLY A 14 35.66 -78.04 24.68
CA GLY A 14 36.63 -77.66 25.72
C GLY A 14 36.12 -77.32 27.12
N ARG A 15 35.41 -78.24 27.79
CA ARG A 15 35.38 -78.27 29.27
C ARG A 15 36.76 -78.64 29.82
N ARG A 16 37.27 -77.89 30.81
CA ARG A 16 38.04 -78.35 32.00
C ARG A 16 38.24 -77.14 32.93
N ARG A 17 37.45 -77.02 34.01
CA ARG A 17 37.75 -77.44 35.40
C ARG A 17 39.09 -76.90 35.94
N LEU A 18 39.00 -76.04 36.96
CA LEU A 18 39.77 -75.98 38.22
C LEU A 18 39.38 -74.63 38.87
N GLY A 19 39.05 -74.49 40.15
CA GLY A 19 38.95 -75.40 41.28
C GLY A 19 38.32 -74.62 42.43
N ARG A 20 37.49 -75.31 43.23
CA ARG A 20 36.87 -74.83 44.46
C ARG A 20 37.92 -74.51 45.52
N ARG A 21 37.79 -73.35 46.18
CA ARG A 21 38.00 -73.18 47.63
C ARG A 21 36.88 -72.27 48.17
N THR A 22 35.83 -72.85 48.77
CA THR A 22 35.55 -72.88 50.23
C THR A 22 34.84 -71.60 50.69
N ARG A 23 33.49 -71.57 50.67
CA ARG A 23 32.57 -71.75 51.84
C ARG A 23 32.93 -70.87 53.05
N TRP A 24 32.01 -70.01 53.51
CA TRP A 24 31.23 -70.18 54.75
C TRP A 24 30.21 -69.02 54.96
N LEU A 25 28.96 -69.42 55.22
CA LEU A 25 27.91 -68.89 56.12
C LEU A 25 27.58 -67.38 56.22
N LEU A 26 26.34 -66.97 55.95
CA LEU A 26 25.11 -67.00 56.82
C LEU A 26 25.08 -65.85 57.85
N CYS A 27 23.88 -65.27 57.98
CA CYS A 27 23.37 -64.40 59.06
C CYS A 27 23.63 -62.89 58.95
N VAL A 28 22.60 -62.20 58.44
CA VAL A 28 22.20 -60.85 58.90
C VAL A 28 21.75 -60.98 60.37
N PRO A 29 22.08 -60.02 61.25
CA PRO A 29 21.02 -59.13 61.72
C PRO A 29 21.43 -57.66 61.83
N ALA A 30 20.40 -56.82 61.70
CA ALA A 30 20.41 -55.40 61.96
C ALA A 30 20.89 -55.06 63.38
N LEU A 31 21.77 -54.06 63.50
CA LEU A 31 21.84 -53.09 64.60
C LEU A 31 23.03 -52.13 64.39
N LEU A 32 22.76 -50.87 64.04
CA LEU A 32 23.17 -49.67 64.79
C LEU A 32 22.99 -48.40 63.94
N VAL A 33 21.83 -47.78 64.15
CA VAL A 33 21.66 -46.33 64.05
C VAL A 33 22.38 -45.72 65.25
N ALA A 34 23.50 -45.03 65.01
CA ALA A 34 23.97 -43.85 65.76
C ALA A 34 25.42 -43.52 65.34
N GLY A 35 25.59 -42.54 64.44
CA GLY A 35 26.88 -41.94 64.10
C GLY A 35 27.38 -42.29 62.69
N PRO A 36 27.29 -41.40 61.67
CA PRO A 36 27.33 -39.95 61.80
C PRO A 36 26.27 -39.22 60.95
N LEU A 37 25.16 -38.82 61.58
CA LEU A 37 24.35 -37.69 61.12
C LEU A 37 25.14 -36.36 61.19
N ALA A 38 26.28 -36.35 61.90
CA ALA A 38 27.20 -35.22 62.00
C ALA A 38 28.23 -35.11 60.85
N VAL A 39 28.41 -36.15 60.02
CA VAL A 39 29.31 -36.09 58.85
C VAL A 39 28.58 -35.65 57.57
N LEU A 40 27.24 -35.63 57.59
CA LEU A 40 26.40 -35.09 56.51
C LEU A 40 26.35 -33.54 56.47
N VAL A 41 26.90 -32.88 57.49
CA VAL A 41 27.03 -31.41 57.57
C VAL A 41 28.41 -30.95 57.08
N LEU A 42 29.41 -31.83 57.12
CA LEU A 42 30.77 -31.52 56.69
C LEU A 42 30.79 -31.25 55.17
N PRO A 43 31.39 -30.12 54.73
CA PRO A 43 31.51 -29.81 53.32
C PRO A 43 32.48 -30.83 52.71
N VAL A 44 31.97 -31.84 52.01
CA VAL A 44 32.80 -32.62 51.10
C VAL A 44 32.87 -31.82 49.80
N PRO A 45 33.97 -31.09 49.53
CA PRO A 45 34.10 -30.37 48.27
C PRO A 45 33.97 -31.36 47.11
N GLY A 46 33.00 -31.11 46.23
CA GLY A 46 32.76 -31.94 45.03
C GLY A 46 31.55 -32.87 45.09
N LEU A 47 30.99 -33.19 46.27
CA LEU A 47 29.83 -34.09 46.36
C LEU A 47 28.55 -33.43 45.82
N ASP A 48 28.35 -32.15 46.11
CA ASP A 48 27.28 -31.36 45.48
C ASP A 48 27.44 -31.27 43.96
N GLY A 49 28.67 -31.17 43.44
CA GLY A 49 28.95 -31.14 42.00
C GLY A 49 28.69 -32.46 41.28
N TYR A 50 28.87 -33.59 41.98
CA TYR A 50 28.53 -34.93 41.49
C TYR A 50 27.01 -35.16 41.49
N LEU A 51 26.33 -34.82 42.59
CA LEU A 51 24.88 -34.89 42.70
C LEU A 51 24.19 -33.98 41.68
N THR A 52 24.74 -32.79 41.45
CA THR A 52 24.25 -31.89 40.40
C THR A 52 24.35 -32.55 39.04
N ARG A 53 25.47 -33.19 38.69
CA ARG A 53 25.63 -33.89 37.40
C ARG A 53 24.63 -35.05 37.23
N MET A 54 24.42 -35.84 38.27
CA MET A 54 23.43 -36.93 38.25
C MET A 54 21.99 -36.40 38.10
N ALA A 55 21.61 -35.42 38.91
CA ALA A 55 20.28 -34.84 38.88
C ALA A 55 20.01 -34.13 37.53
N THR A 56 21.01 -33.44 36.98
CA THR A 56 20.94 -32.85 35.63
C THR A 56 20.74 -33.94 34.56
N GLY A 57 21.46 -35.06 34.63
CA GLY A 57 21.28 -36.18 33.71
C GLY A 57 19.86 -36.76 33.75
N GLN A 58 19.33 -37.02 34.95
CA GLN A 58 17.97 -37.55 35.09
C GLN A 58 16.88 -36.60 34.60
N VAL A 59 17.02 -35.29 34.84
CA VAL A 59 16.07 -34.30 34.34
C VAL A 59 16.20 -34.16 32.83
N ALA A 60 17.41 -34.17 32.27
CA ALA A 60 17.62 -34.17 30.83
C ALA A 60 17.01 -35.42 30.15
N ASP A 61 17.16 -36.61 30.75
CA ASP A 61 16.56 -37.86 30.28
C ASP A 61 15.02 -37.88 30.40
N ALA A 62 14.46 -37.16 31.39
CA ALA A 62 13.02 -36.99 31.52
C ALA A 62 12.43 -36.02 30.46
N LEU A 63 13.27 -35.14 29.90
CA LEU A 63 12.95 -34.21 28.84
C LEU A 63 13.20 -34.79 27.43
N ALA A 64 14.02 -35.84 27.30
CA ALA A 64 14.33 -36.48 26.02
C ALA A 64 13.12 -37.27 25.47
N CYS A 65 12.91 -37.21 24.15
CA CYS A 65 12.03 -38.15 23.47
C CYS A 65 12.72 -39.53 23.36
N PRO A 66 11.96 -40.65 23.39
CA PRO A 66 12.51 -41.97 23.08
C PRO A 66 13.21 -41.97 21.71
N GLY A 67 14.47 -42.40 21.66
CA GLY A 67 15.26 -42.49 20.42
C GLY A 67 15.96 -41.20 19.96
N ALA A 68 15.83 -40.09 20.67
CA ALA A 68 16.56 -38.84 20.38
C ALA A 68 17.55 -38.49 21.51
N PRO A 69 18.70 -37.87 21.19
CA PRO A 69 19.61 -37.37 22.22
C PRO A 69 18.93 -36.31 23.08
N ALA A 70 19.23 -36.31 24.39
CA ALA A 70 18.71 -35.33 25.31
C ALA A 70 19.13 -33.90 24.90
N PRO A 71 18.22 -32.91 25.00
CA PRO A 71 18.55 -31.53 24.63
C PRO A 71 19.67 -30.98 25.53
N ALA A 72 20.44 -30.01 25.01
CA ALA A 72 21.52 -29.36 25.74
C ALA A 72 20.99 -28.47 26.88
N ALA A 73 20.55 -29.09 27.97
CA ALA A 73 19.89 -28.41 29.08
C ALA A 73 20.90 -27.82 30.08
N ARG A 74 20.70 -26.55 30.45
CA ARG A 74 21.35 -25.95 31.61
C ARG A 74 20.37 -25.99 32.78
N ILE A 75 20.76 -26.68 33.84
CA ILE A 75 19.90 -26.91 35.02
C ILE A 75 20.63 -26.39 36.24
N ARG A 76 19.97 -25.53 37.02
CA ARG A 76 20.45 -25.02 38.30
C ARG A 76 19.41 -25.33 39.38
N PHE A 77 19.87 -25.98 40.45
CA PHE A 77 19.02 -26.27 41.60
C PHE A 77 19.16 -25.15 42.63
N THR A 78 18.04 -24.71 43.21
CA THR A 78 17.99 -23.62 44.19
C THR A 78 17.46 -24.09 45.54
N GLY A 79 17.54 -23.23 46.57
CA GLY A 79 17.02 -23.55 47.91
C GLY A 79 17.97 -24.35 48.82
N GLY A 80 19.28 -24.21 48.63
CA GLY A 80 20.31 -24.77 49.51
C GLY A 80 21.00 -26.01 48.94
N ARG A 81 21.70 -26.78 49.79
CA ARG A 81 22.42 -28.00 49.38
C ARG A 81 21.45 -29.03 48.79
N LEU A 82 21.89 -29.80 47.79
CA LEU A 82 21.06 -30.75 47.06
C LEU A 82 20.72 -32.00 47.87
N LEU A 83 21.70 -32.55 48.60
CA LEU A 83 21.55 -33.80 49.33
C LEU A 83 20.40 -33.78 50.36
N PRO A 84 20.23 -32.74 51.22
CA PRO A 84 19.08 -32.64 52.11
C PRO A 84 17.73 -32.56 51.40
N GLN A 85 17.69 -31.99 50.20
CA GLN A 85 16.46 -31.85 49.41
C GLN A 85 16.07 -33.19 48.77
N LEU A 86 17.05 -33.91 48.21
CA LEU A 86 16.84 -35.26 47.66
C LEU A 86 16.35 -36.25 48.72
N LEU A 87 16.91 -36.19 49.95
CA LEU A 87 16.46 -37.03 51.07
C LEU A 87 14.99 -36.77 51.48
N ARG A 88 14.49 -35.56 51.25
CA ARG A 88 13.07 -35.19 51.50
C ARG A 88 12.16 -35.57 50.33
N GLY A 89 12.71 -36.03 49.21
CA GLY A 89 11.95 -36.29 47.97
C GLY A 89 11.33 -35.04 47.34
N ARG A 90 11.78 -33.84 47.75
CA ARG A 90 11.25 -32.55 47.27
C ARG A 90 12.39 -31.55 47.06
N LEU A 91 12.41 -30.96 45.88
CA LEU A 91 13.34 -29.91 45.50
C LEU A 91 12.65 -28.55 45.69
N SER A 92 13.33 -27.64 46.38
CA SER A 92 12.81 -26.30 46.66
C SER A 92 12.65 -25.49 45.38
N GLY A 93 13.60 -25.61 44.45
CA GLY A 93 13.46 -25.02 43.13
C GLY A 93 14.46 -25.53 42.09
N ILE A 94 14.04 -25.44 40.83
CA ILE A 94 14.80 -25.81 39.64
C ILE A 94 14.68 -24.67 38.65
N GLU A 95 15.82 -24.15 38.21
CA GLU A 95 15.90 -23.26 37.06
C GLU A 95 16.42 -24.07 35.87
N LEU A 96 15.64 -24.03 34.79
CA LEU A 96 15.87 -24.75 33.56
C LEU A 96 16.06 -23.72 32.44
N SER A 97 17.12 -23.89 31.65
CA SER A 97 17.36 -23.11 30.43
C SER A 97 17.75 -24.07 29.32
N LEU A 98 16.93 -24.12 28.28
CA LEU A 98 17.14 -24.94 27.10
C LEU A 98 17.31 -24.01 25.88
N PRO A 99 18.51 -23.85 25.31
CA PRO A 99 18.70 -23.19 24.02
C PRO A 99 18.23 -24.11 22.88
N ASP A 100 17.75 -23.52 21.77
CA ASP A 100 17.45 -24.22 20.51
C ASP A 100 16.53 -25.45 20.64
N VAL A 101 15.37 -25.29 21.27
CA VAL A 101 14.42 -26.40 21.49
C VAL A 101 13.29 -26.37 20.47
N THR A 102 12.90 -27.54 19.98
CA THR A 102 11.62 -27.71 19.27
C THR A 102 10.54 -28.09 20.28
N VAL A 103 9.50 -27.26 20.42
CA VAL A 103 8.33 -27.51 21.29
C VAL A 103 7.10 -27.49 20.40
N GLY A 104 6.35 -28.59 20.37
CA GLY A 104 5.13 -28.70 19.56
C GLY A 104 5.36 -28.63 18.04
N GLY A 105 6.55 -29.01 17.57
CA GLY A 105 6.92 -28.98 16.14
C GLY A 105 7.40 -27.63 15.60
N VAL A 106 7.43 -26.59 16.44
CA VAL A 106 7.99 -25.26 16.10
C VAL A 106 9.38 -25.14 16.71
N ARG A 107 10.35 -24.62 15.95
CA ARG A 107 11.72 -24.38 16.42
C ARG A 107 11.75 -23.10 17.27
N HIS A 108 12.04 -23.23 18.55
CA HIS A 108 12.20 -22.11 19.48
C HIS A 108 13.68 -21.79 19.66
N ALA A 109 13.99 -20.51 19.89
CA ALA A 109 15.34 -20.04 20.17
C ALA A 109 15.76 -20.36 21.60
N ALA A 110 14.84 -20.31 22.56
CA ALA A 110 15.10 -20.69 23.94
C ALA A 110 13.83 -21.07 24.69
N PHE A 111 13.95 -21.92 25.70
CA PHE A 111 12.96 -22.16 26.73
C PHE A 111 13.60 -21.97 28.10
N THR A 112 12.99 -21.17 28.95
CA THR A 112 13.42 -21.02 30.35
C THR A 112 12.25 -21.31 31.27
N ALA A 113 12.52 -21.99 32.39
CA ALA A 113 11.52 -22.27 33.40
C ALA A 113 12.12 -22.21 34.80
N THR A 114 11.38 -21.62 35.73
CA THR A 114 11.62 -21.68 37.15
C THR A 114 10.50 -22.50 37.78
N LEU A 115 10.86 -23.67 38.27
CA LEU A 115 9.97 -24.58 38.97
C LEU A 115 10.23 -24.44 40.47
N ARG A 116 9.17 -24.41 41.27
CA ARG A 116 9.26 -24.44 42.74
C ARG A 116 8.49 -25.62 43.28
N ASP A 117 8.94 -26.14 44.40
CA ASP A 117 8.29 -27.25 45.10
C ASP A 117 8.11 -28.48 44.22
N VAL A 118 9.21 -28.93 43.62
CA VAL A 118 9.22 -30.04 42.66
C VAL A 118 9.33 -31.36 43.40
N SER A 119 8.45 -32.30 43.08
CA SER A 119 8.46 -33.67 43.62
C SER A 119 8.09 -34.69 42.56
N GLN A 120 8.36 -35.97 42.82
CA GLN A 120 7.98 -37.08 41.93
C GLN A 120 7.11 -38.06 42.72
N PRO A 121 5.80 -37.78 42.86
CA PRO A 121 4.91 -38.62 43.66
C PRO A 121 4.70 -40.01 43.06
N ARG A 122 4.87 -40.16 41.74
CA ARG A 122 4.82 -41.46 41.03
C ARG A 122 5.93 -41.54 39.98
N PRO A 123 6.43 -42.75 39.65
CA PRO A 123 7.40 -42.92 38.57
C PRO A 123 6.87 -42.35 37.25
N GLY A 124 7.69 -41.53 36.57
CA GLY A 124 7.33 -40.93 35.27
C GLY A 124 6.42 -39.70 35.34
N THR A 125 6.04 -39.24 36.53
CA THR A 125 5.29 -38.00 36.75
C THR A 125 6.07 -37.03 37.63
N THR A 126 6.10 -35.76 37.25
CA THR A 126 6.72 -34.69 38.06
C THR A 126 5.65 -33.69 38.47
N HIS A 127 5.49 -33.51 39.78
CA HIS A 127 4.60 -32.52 40.36
C HIS A 127 5.38 -31.22 40.66
N VAL A 128 4.79 -30.07 40.34
CA VAL A 128 5.38 -28.75 40.52
C VAL A 128 4.36 -27.83 41.21
N GLY A 129 4.69 -27.35 42.41
CA GLY A 129 3.80 -26.44 43.14
C GLY A 129 3.59 -25.09 42.44
N SER A 130 4.63 -24.53 41.83
CA SER A 130 4.47 -23.37 40.93
C SER A 130 5.52 -23.33 39.83
N MET A 131 5.14 -22.85 38.65
CA MET A 131 6.02 -22.69 37.50
C MET A 131 5.86 -21.30 36.89
N ASP A 132 6.99 -20.66 36.64
CA ASP A 132 7.10 -19.51 35.74
C ASP A 132 8.02 -19.90 34.58
N ALA A 133 7.54 -19.76 33.34
CA ALA A 133 8.33 -20.12 32.17
C ALA A 133 8.21 -19.10 31.06
N SER A 134 9.20 -19.10 30.17
CA SER A 134 9.13 -18.35 28.93
C SER A 134 9.67 -19.16 27.74
N ILE A 135 8.95 -19.08 26.63
CA ILE A 135 9.32 -19.62 25.33
C ILE A 135 9.75 -18.43 24.46
N THR A 136 10.96 -18.47 23.93
CA THR A 136 11.49 -17.45 23.02
C THR A 136 11.48 -18.00 21.60
N ILE A 137 10.66 -17.40 20.72
CA ILE A 137 10.57 -17.73 19.30
C ILE A 137 11.39 -16.69 18.53
N GLY A 138 12.51 -17.11 17.94
CA GLY A 138 13.28 -16.22 17.06
C GLY A 138 12.47 -15.81 15.83
N PHE A 139 12.65 -14.58 15.35
CA PHE A 139 11.94 -14.06 14.17
C PHE A 139 12.10 -14.93 12.92
N ALA A 140 13.24 -15.60 12.75
CA ALA A 140 13.48 -16.54 11.66
C ALA A 140 12.64 -17.83 11.74
N ASN A 141 12.07 -18.14 12.91
CA ASN A 141 11.26 -19.35 13.14
C ASN A 141 9.76 -19.04 13.28
N MET A 142 9.34 -17.79 13.03
CA MET A 142 7.94 -17.38 13.09
C MET A 142 7.15 -17.99 11.92
N PRO A 143 5.87 -18.37 12.11
CA PRO A 143 5.05 -18.96 11.06
C PRO A 143 4.80 -17.97 9.91
N GLY A 144 4.82 -18.45 8.67
CA GLY A 144 4.40 -17.66 7.51
C GLY A 144 2.86 -17.64 7.35
N PRO A 145 2.30 -16.72 6.54
CA PRO A 145 0.88 -16.75 6.19
C PRO A 145 0.58 -17.95 5.28
N PRO A 146 -0.70 -18.37 5.17
CA PRO A 146 -1.11 -19.53 4.36
C PRO A 146 -0.82 -19.37 2.86
N ASP A 147 -0.59 -18.14 2.39
CA ASP A 147 -0.32 -17.80 0.99
C ASP A 147 1.10 -18.14 0.52
N GLY A 148 1.96 -18.65 1.42
CA GLY A 148 3.32 -19.04 1.11
C GLY A 148 4.31 -17.87 1.03
N SER A 149 3.88 -16.65 1.36
CA SER A 149 4.80 -15.52 1.49
C SER A 149 5.76 -15.73 2.67
N SER A 150 6.99 -15.24 2.51
CA SER A 150 8.02 -15.26 3.58
C SER A 150 8.07 -13.90 4.26
N PRO A 151 7.29 -13.66 5.32
CA PRO A 151 7.33 -12.40 6.05
C PRO A 151 8.69 -12.18 6.71
N THR A 152 9.13 -10.92 6.72
CA THR A 152 10.25 -10.51 7.56
C THR A 152 9.71 -9.93 8.86
N TYR A 153 10.12 -10.51 9.99
CA TYR A 153 9.71 -10.06 11.32
C TYR A 153 10.75 -9.14 11.94
N GLY A 154 10.29 -8.12 12.67
CA GLY A 154 11.13 -7.14 13.32
C GLY A 154 10.47 -6.52 14.55
N ARG A 155 11.21 -5.67 15.26
CA ARG A 155 10.70 -4.89 16.39
C ARG A 155 10.76 -3.41 16.07
N SER A 156 9.62 -2.73 16.20
CA SER A 156 9.53 -1.27 16.10
C SER A 156 10.12 -0.60 17.37
N PRO A 157 10.60 0.66 17.29
CA PRO A 157 11.05 1.41 18.46
C PRO A 157 10.02 1.51 19.60
N ASP A 158 8.72 1.51 19.26
CA ASP A 158 7.62 1.54 20.24
C ASP A 158 7.34 0.18 20.91
N GLY A 159 8.11 -0.86 20.57
CA GLY A 159 7.99 -2.21 21.11
C GLY A 159 6.94 -3.08 20.40
N SER A 160 6.29 -2.59 19.35
CA SER A 160 5.40 -3.41 18.52
C SER A 160 6.19 -4.37 17.60
N LEU A 161 5.52 -5.45 17.18
CA LEU A 161 6.04 -6.40 16.20
C LEU A 161 5.76 -5.84 14.81
N THR A 162 6.81 -5.70 13.99
CA THR A 162 6.70 -5.35 12.58
C THR A 162 6.74 -6.61 11.75
N ILE A 163 5.82 -6.74 10.80
CA ILE A 163 5.74 -7.85 9.86
C ILE A 163 5.77 -7.25 8.46
N GLU A 164 6.89 -7.37 7.77
CA GLU A 164 7.02 -6.95 6.39
C GLU A 164 6.57 -8.08 5.47
N VAL A 165 5.54 -7.82 4.68
CA VAL A 165 5.00 -8.76 3.70
C VAL A 165 4.95 -8.11 2.34
N VAL A 166 5.10 -8.94 1.32
CA VAL A 166 4.86 -8.54 -0.06
C VAL A 166 3.50 -9.12 -0.44
N PRO A 167 2.42 -8.32 -0.44
CA PRO A 167 1.10 -8.85 -0.76
C PRO A 167 1.09 -9.35 -2.22
N PRO A 168 0.35 -10.43 -2.53
CA PRO A 168 0.19 -10.87 -3.90
C PRO A 168 -0.48 -9.78 -4.75
N ALA A 169 -0.12 -9.71 -6.03
CA ALA A 169 -0.56 -8.64 -6.94
C ALA A 169 -2.10 -8.51 -7.07
N GLU A 170 -2.85 -9.53 -6.68
CA GLU A 170 -4.31 -9.56 -6.68
C GLU A 170 -4.95 -8.66 -5.61
N VAL A 171 -4.28 -8.47 -4.47
CA VAL A 171 -4.72 -7.58 -3.37
C VAL A 171 -4.78 -6.12 -3.83
N ALA A 172 -3.82 -5.70 -4.66
CA ALA A 172 -3.76 -4.34 -5.18
C ALA A 172 -4.91 -4.02 -6.15
N ARG A 173 -5.63 -5.02 -6.70
CA ARG A 173 -6.67 -4.83 -7.72
C ARG A 173 -7.96 -4.21 -7.18
N ASN A 174 -8.23 -4.35 -5.89
CA ASN A 174 -9.48 -3.86 -5.28
C ASN A 174 -9.34 -2.48 -4.62
N VAL A 175 -8.13 -1.92 -4.60
CA VAL A 175 -7.87 -0.64 -3.93
C VAL A 175 -8.43 0.50 -4.76
N LYS A 176 -9.38 1.23 -4.18
CA LYS A 176 -9.92 2.46 -4.77
C LYS A 176 -9.10 3.66 -4.31
N ALA A 177 -8.68 4.48 -5.27
CA ALA A 177 -7.92 5.69 -5.03
C ALA A 177 -8.60 6.86 -5.76
N THR A 178 -8.85 7.96 -5.03
CA THR A 178 -9.39 9.19 -5.62
C THR A 178 -8.36 10.31 -5.48
N MET A 179 -7.82 10.75 -6.60
CA MET A 179 -6.91 11.89 -6.66
C MET A 179 -7.69 13.18 -6.89
N PHE A 180 -7.36 14.23 -6.13
CA PHE A 180 -7.92 15.57 -6.29
C PHE A 180 -6.86 16.46 -6.94
N LEU A 181 -7.20 16.99 -8.12
CA LEU A 181 -6.30 17.70 -9.00
C LEU A 181 -6.75 19.16 -9.12
N ARG A 182 -5.82 20.08 -8.91
CA ARG A 182 -6.00 21.48 -9.33
C ARG A 182 -5.54 21.60 -10.78
N LEU A 183 -6.40 22.15 -11.63
CA LEU A 183 -6.05 22.38 -13.03
C LEU A 183 -5.37 23.75 -13.15
N ASP A 184 -4.06 23.76 -13.39
CA ASP A 184 -3.30 25.00 -13.67
C ASP A 184 -3.20 25.19 -15.19
N LEU A 185 -3.62 26.36 -15.68
CA LEU A 185 -3.66 26.67 -17.10
C LEU A 185 -2.65 27.76 -17.42
N ARG A 186 -1.70 27.46 -18.31
CA ARG A 186 -0.72 28.42 -18.83
C ARG A 186 -0.72 28.41 -20.34
N GLY A 187 -1.29 29.47 -20.93
CA GLY A 187 -1.53 29.52 -22.37
C GLY A 187 -2.42 28.36 -22.80
N ASN A 188 -1.86 27.44 -23.59
CA ASN A 188 -2.56 26.25 -24.08
C ASN A 188 -2.14 24.97 -23.35
N THR A 189 -1.40 25.09 -22.24
CA THR A 189 -0.96 23.92 -21.46
C THR A 189 -1.78 23.81 -20.18
N LEU A 190 -2.50 22.71 -20.04
CA LEU A 190 -3.22 22.34 -18.83
C LEU A 190 -2.37 21.39 -17.99
N THR A 191 -2.16 21.73 -16.73
CA THR A 191 -1.29 21.00 -15.82
C THR A 191 -2.12 20.53 -14.62
N PRO A 192 -2.45 19.23 -14.51
CA PRO A 192 -3.21 18.68 -13.40
C PRO A 192 -2.29 18.50 -12.18
N VAL A 193 -2.32 19.44 -11.24
CA VAL A 193 -1.47 19.42 -10.03
C VAL A 193 -2.17 18.68 -8.90
N PRO A 194 -1.65 17.52 -8.44
CA PRO A 194 -2.23 16.81 -7.30
C PRO A 194 -2.23 17.66 -6.04
N GLN A 195 -3.39 17.76 -5.39
CA GLN A 195 -3.59 18.49 -4.13
C GLN A 195 -3.76 17.54 -2.95
N ARG A 196 -4.43 16.42 -3.17
CA ARG A 196 -4.62 15.36 -2.16
C ARG A 196 -5.01 14.07 -2.84
N LEU A 197 -4.76 12.96 -2.16
CA LEU A 197 -5.11 11.62 -2.59
C LEU A 197 -5.92 10.97 -1.47
N LEU A 198 -7.13 10.52 -1.78
CA LEU A 198 -7.90 9.68 -0.88
C LEU A 198 -7.57 8.21 -1.19
N LEU A 199 -7.01 7.53 -0.20
CA LEU A 199 -6.65 6.11 -0.27
C LEU A 199 -7.10 5.44 1.03
N PHE A 200 -7.86 4.36 0.95
CA PHE A 200 -8.41 3.66 2.13
C PHE A 200 -9.15 4.59 3.11
N GLY A 201 -9.91 5.55 2.60
CA GLY A 201 -10.61 6.55 3.42
C GLY A 201 -9.72 7.61 4.07
N HIS A 202 -8.40 7.56 3.87
CA HIS A 202 -7.44 8.53 4.39
C HIS A 202 -6.95 9.51 3.32
N LEU A 203 -6.90 10.80 3.69
CA LEU A 203 -6.38 11.86 2.84
C LEU A 203 -4.85 11.98 3.01
N VAL A 204 -4.14 11.74 1.92
CA VAL A 204 -2.70 11.99 1.77
C VAL A 204 -2.49 13.40 1.20
N PRO A 205 -1.72 14.28 1.86
CA PRO A 205 -1.48 15.66 1.40
C PRO A 205 -0.56 15.74 0.17
N ALA A 206 -0.75 16.77 -0.67
CA ALA A 206 -0.02 17.03 -1.92
C ALA A 206 1.49 16.72 -1.89
N ALA A 207 2.19 17.14 -0.83
CA ALA A 207 3.64 16.99 -0.69
C ALA A 207 4.11 15.52 -0.79
N GLN A 208 3.24 14.58 -0.44
CA GLN A 208 3.52 13.14 -0.48
C GLN A 208 2.84 12.47 -1.70
N VAL A 209 1.91 13.14 -2.39
CA VAL A 209 1.18 12.56 -3.52
C VAL A 209 2.03 12.52 -4.78
N ALA A 210 2.81 13.57 -5.06
CA ALA A 210 3.59 13.67 -6.29
C ALA A 210 4.60 12.53 -6.46
N THR A 211 5.18 12.04 -5.36
CA THR A 211 6.10 10.89 -5.34
C THR A 211 5.37 9.57 -5.55
N LEU A 212 4.09 9.47 -5.16
CA LEU A 212 3.27 8.26 -5.31
C LEU A 212 2.66 8.11 -6.70
N THR A 213 2.38 9.23 -7.40
CA THR A 213 1.66 9.21 -8.68
C THR A 213 2.55 9.38 -9.91
N GLY A 214 3.88 9.42 -9.74
CA GLY A 214 4.83 9.58 -10.84
C GLY A 214 4.87 11.00 -11.42
N GLY A 215 4.50 12.01 -10.62
CA GLY A 215 4.57 13.42 -10.99
C GLY A 215 3.38 13.96 -11.78
N VAL A 216 3.53 15.19 -12.24
CA VAL A 216 2.51 15.93 -12.97
C VAL A 216 2.68 15.71 -14.47
N ARG A 217 1.58 15.47 -15.19
CA ARG A 217 1.60 15.30 -16.65
C ARG A 217 0.87 16.45 -17.33
N PRO A 218 1.58 17.43 -17.89
CA PRO A 218 0.94 18.50 -18.63
C PRO A 218 0.30 17.95 -19.91
N GLN A 219 -0.85 18.50 -20.25
CA GLN A 219 -1.57 18.22 -21.49
C GLN A 219 -1.65 19.50 -22.32
N THR A 220 -1.26 19.40 -23.59
CA THR A 220 -1.48 20.48 -24.55
C THR A 220 -2.94 20.44 -25.01
N LEU A 221 -3.65 21.54 -24.79
CA LEU A 221 -5.01 21.74 -25.25
C LEU A 221 -5.04 21.98 -26.77
N PRO A 222 -6.17 21.71 -27.43
CA PRO A 222 -6.32 22.01 -28.85
C PRO A 222 -5.98 23.47 -29.18
N PRO A 223 -5.31 23.72 -30.31
CA PRO A 223 -4.98 25.09 -30.71
C PRO A 223 -6.25 25.90 -30.98
N LEU A 224 -6.22 27.16 -30.58
CA LEU A 224 -7.31 28.12 -30.82
C LEU A 224 -6.91 29.09 -31.95
N PRO A 225 -7.89 29.74 -32.61
CA PRO A 225 -7.61 30.80 -33.58
C PRO A 225 -6.74 31.91 -32.97
N THR A 226 -5.93 32.56 -33.81
CA THR A 226 -5.07 33.67 -33.38
C THR A 226 -5.88 34.73 -32.63
N GLY A 227 -5.37 35.12 -31.46
CA GLY A 227 -5.98 36.12 -30.58
C GLY A 227 -7.07 35.59 -29.64
N VAL A 228 -7.42 34.30 -29.74
CA VAL A 228 -8.31 33.60 -28.80
C VAL A 228 -7.48 32.79 -27.81
N SER A 229 -7.91 32.76 -26.55
CA SER A 229 -7.19 32.09 -25.47
C SER A 229 -8.13 31.35 -24.52
N TYR A 230 -7.65 30.26 -23.96
CA TYR A 230 -8.23 29.67 -22.75
C TYR A 230 -8.01 30.63 -21.58
N LYS A 231 -9.08 30.96 -20.84
CA LYS A 231 -9.03 31.85 -19.67
C LYS A 231 -8.97 31.07 -18.37
N SER A 232 -9.80 30.03 -18.25
CA SER A 232 -9.82 29.14 -17.10
C SER A 232 -10.44 27.80 -17.48
N ILE A 233 -10.10 26.75 -16.74
CA ILE A 233 -10.76 25.45 -16.80
C ILE A 233 -11.09 25.06 -15.37
N THR A 234 -12.38 25.05 -15.05
CA THR A 234 -12.86 24.79 -13.69
C THR A 234 -13.71 23.52 -13.67
N PRO A 235 -13.36 22.52 -12.85
CA PRO A 235 -14.20 21.34 -12.64
C PRO A 235 -15.42 21.69 -11.79
N GLU A 236 -16.60 21.39 -12.32
CA GLU A 236 -17.88 21.50 -11.63
C GLU A 236 -18.67 20.18 -11.71
N LYS A 237 -19.80 20.09 -11.01
CA LYS A 237 -20.55 18.82 -10.88
C LYS A 237 -21.03 18.26 -12.22
N ASP A 238 -21.28 19.12 -13.19
CA ASP A 238 -21.79 18.80 -14.53
C ASP A 238 -20.69 18.63 -15.58
N GLY A 239 -19.43 19.00 -15.29
CA GLY A 239 -18.32 18.80 -16.19
C GLY A 239 -17.16 19.79 -16.00
N LEU A 240 -16.33 19.92 -17.02
CA LEU A 240 -15.27 20.91 -17.10
C LEU A 240 -15.80 22.18 -17.76
N HIS A 241 -15.83 23.27 -16.99
CA HIS A 241 -16.19 24.61 -17.47
C HIS A 241 -14.96 25.26 -18.07
N VAL A 242 -14.92 25.37 -19.39
CA VAL A 242 -13.82 25.96 -20.16
C VAL A 242 -14.21 27.37 -20.57
N ALA A 243 -13.61 28.36 -19.93
CA ALA A 243 -13.81 29.76 -20.30
C ALA A 243 -12.87 30.12 -21.46
N LEU A 244 -13.45 30.59 -22.56
CA LEU A 244 -12.73 31.10 -23.71
C LEU A 244 -12.91 32.62 -23.80
N GLY A 245 -11.88 33.28 -24.31
CA GLY A 245 -11.95 34.72 -24.55
C GLY A 245 -10.82 35.23 -25.41
N GLY A 246 -11.09 36.28 -26.16
CA GLY A 246 -10.09 36.96 -26.95
C GLY A 246 -10.65 37.74 -28.13
N VAL A 247 -9.75 38.27 -28.93
CA VAL A 247 -10.07 39.04 -30.13
C VAL A 247 -9.28 38.45 -31.28
N THR A 248 -9.98 37.88 -32.25
CA THR A 248 -9.34 37.47 -33.50
C THR A 248 -9.27 38.67 -34.45
N THR A 249 -8.16 38.81 -35.16
CA THR A 249 -7.94 39.88 -36.13
C THR A 249 -7.67 39.25 -37.49
N THR A 250 -8.46 39.59 -38.49
CA THR A 250 -8.17 39.29 -39.90
C THR A 250 -7.54 40.53 -40.51
N ALA A 251 -6.29 40.42 -40.96
CA ALA A 251 -5.59 41.56 -41.54
C ALA A 251 -6.27 42.01 -42.85
N LEU A 252 -6.22 43.30 -43.16
CA LEU A 252 -6.80 43.82 -44.42
C LEU A 252 -6.17 43.17 -45.66
N SER A 253 -4.89 42.81 -45.59
CA SER A 253 -4.16 42.11 -46.65
C SER A 253 -4.62 40.67 -46.88
N GLU A 254 -5.32 40.08 -45.90
CA GLU A 254 -5.89 38.72 -46.00
C GLU A 254 -7.33 38.74 -46.53
N LEU A 255 -7.92 39.93 -46.72
CA LEU A 255 -9.24 40.06 -47.30
C LEU A 255 -9.19 39.80 -48.82
N PRO A 256 -10.28 39.25 -49.41
CA PRO A 256 -10.30 38.90 -50.83
C PRO A 256 -10.04 40.12 -51.72
N THR A 257 -9.02 40.06 -52.59
CA THR A 257 -8.71 41.14 -53.53
C THR A 257 -9.63 41.19 -54.74
N THR A 258 -10.53 40.20 -54.88
CA THR A 258 -11.56 40.14 -55.92
C THR A 258 -12.90 39.72 -55.32
N VAL A 259 -13.96 40.50 -55.58
CA VAL A 259 -15.34 40.21 -55.15
C VAL A 259 -16.25 40.30 -56.38
N ASN A 260 -17.01 39.24 -56.68
CA ASN A 260 -17.86 39.15 -57.88
C ASN A 260 -17.15 39.51 -59.20
N GLY A 261 -15.88 39.12 -59.34
CA GLY A 261 -15.04 39.41 -60.52
C GLY A 261 -14.52 40.85 -60.60
N GLN A 262 -14.77 41.69 -59.58
CA GLN A 262 -14.24 43.04 -59.49
C GLN A 262 -13.03 43.07 -58.54
N THR A 263 -11.94 43.70 -58.97
CA THR A 263 -10.80 43.96 -58.09
C THR A 263 -11.20 44.98 -57.03
N VAL A 264 -10.91 44.66 -55.77
CA VAL A 264 -11.20 45.52 -54.62
C VAL A 264 -9.94 45.75 -53.78
N SER A 265 -9.88 46.90 -53.13
CA SER A 265 -8.90 47.22 -52.09
C SER A 265 -9.61 47.67 -50.83
N TYR A 266 -8.93 47.51 -49.70
CA TYR A 266 -9.49 47.78 -48.38
C TYR A 266 -8.68 48.87 -47.68
N ASP A 267 -9.39 49.82 -47.08
CA ASP A 267 -8.85 50.85 -46.21
C ASP A 267 -9.75 51.03 -44.98
N VAL A 268 -9.23 51.74 -43.98
CA VAL A 268 -9.95 51.96 -42.72
C VAL A 268 -9.95 53.44 -42.40
N GLU A 269 -11.14 53.97 -42.17
CA GLU A 269 -11.37 55.38 -41.88
C GLU A 269 -12.38 55.47 -40.73
N ASN A 270 -11.99 56.13 -39.62
CA ASN A 270 -12.86 56.35 -38.46
C ASN A 270 -13.53 55.09 -37.88
N GLY A 271 -12.84 53.94 -37.92
CA GLY A 271 -13.38 52.67 -37.43
C GLY A 271 -14.41 52.02 -38.36
N LEU A 272 -14.47 52.48 -39.62
CA LEU A 272 -15.26 51.89 -40.70
C LEU A 272 -14.32 51.28 -41.75
N LEU A 273 -14.78 50.22 -42.42
CA LEU A 273 -14.05 49.55 -43.48
C LEU A 273 -14.47 50.14 -44.82
N GLY A 274 -13.55 50.82 -45.50
CA GLY A 274 -13.71 51.23 -46.89
C GLY A 274 -13.36 50.07 -47.83
N ILE A 275 -14.26 49.83 -48.78
CA ILE A 275 -14.10 48.83 -49.84
C ILE A 275 -14.09 49.59 -51.16
N SER A 276 -12.88 49.78 -51.69
CA SER A 276 -12.64 50.55 -52.90
C SER A 276 -12.62 49.63 -54.11
N SER A 277 -13.30 50.03 -55.18
CA SER A 277 -13.37 49.31 -56.45
C SER A 277 -13.47 50.28 -57.61
N THR A 278 -13.15 49.81 -58.81
CA THR A 278 -13.35 50.58 -60.04
C THR A 278 -14.51 49.99 -60.81
N ARG A 279 -15.55 50.78 -61.07
CA ARG A 279 -16.69 50.35 -61.90
C ARG A 279 -16.68 51.02 -63.25
N THR A 280 -16.75 50.21 -64.29
CA THR A 280 -16.93 50.70 -65.66
C THR A 280 -18.41 50.92 -65.91
N LEU A 281 -18.82 52.17 -66.10
CA LEU A 281 -20.19 52.49 -66.53
C LEU A 281 -20.23 52.68 -68.06
N PRO A 282 -21.29 52.20 -68.75
CA PRO A 282 -21.51 52.52 -70.15
C PRO A 282 -21.54 54.05 -70.32
N LEU A 283 -20.80 54.57 -71.32
CA LEU A 283 -20.73 55.99 -71.71
C LEU A 283 -19.87 56.92 -70.84
N ILE A 284 -19.47 56.54 -69.61
CA ILE A 284 -18.77 57.44 -68.67
C ILE A 284 -17.35 56.94 -68.32
N GLY A 285 -17.05 55.67 -68.61
CA GLY A 285 -15.74 55.07 -68.34
C GLY A 285 -15.62 54.52 -66.91
N SER A 286 -14.38 54.33 -66.45
CA SER A 286 -14.04 53.74 -65.15
C SER A 286 -14.14 54.76 -64.03
N ILE A 287 -15.02 54.52 -63.06
CA ILE A 287 -15.26 55.41 -61.92
C ILE A 287 -14.77 54.74 -60.64
N PRO A 288 -13.93 55.43 -59.82
CA PRO A 288 -13.58 54.97 -58.49
C PRO A 288 -14.78 55.08 -57.55
N LEU A 289 -15.01 54.00 -56.81
CA LEU A 289 -16.10 53.84 -55.88
C LEU A 289 -15.58 53.27 -54.56
N THR A 290 -15.91 53.89 -53.43
CA THR A 290 -15.61 53.32 -52.10
C THR A 290 -16.90 53.12 -51.32
N ILE A 291 -17.20 51.89 -50.91
CA ILE A 291 -18.31 51.59 -49.99
C ILE A 291 -17.73 51.51 -48.59
N VAL A 292 -18.15 52.41 -47.71
CA VAL A 292 -17.68 52.45 -46.32
C VAL A 292 -18.71 51.76 -45.43
N THR A 293 -18.25 50.74 -44.71
CA THR A 293 -19.09 49.79 -44.00
C THR A 293 -18.76 49.72 -42.51
N GLU A 294 -19.79 49.52 -41.69
CA GLU A 294 -19.66 49.24 -40.26
C GLU A 294 -19.82 47.73 -40.04
N PRO A 295 -18.86 47.06 -39.38
CA PRO A 295 -19.02 45.66 -39.03
C PRO A 295 -20.10 45.51 -37.96
N ARG A 296 -21.13 44.73 -38.25
CA ARG A 296 -22.16 44.33 -37.30
C ARG A 296 -22.19 42.83 -37.13
N LEU A 297 -22.38 42.43 -35.89
CA LEU A 297 -22.43 41.03 -35.51
C LEU A 297 -23.86 40.68 -35.07
N ASP A 298 -24.42 39.66 -35.69
CA ASP A 298 -25.70 39.08 -35.32
C ASP A 298 -25.53 37.57 -35.15
N GLY A 299 -25.45 37.13 -33.89
CA GLY A 299 -25.10 35.75 -33.53
C GLY A 299 -23.78 35.30 -34.16
N GLY A 300 -23.87 34.30 -35.05
CA GLY A 300 -22.73 33.74 -35.78
C GLY A 300 -22.45 34.40 -37.13
N THR A 301 -23.08 35.54 -37.43
CA THR A 301 -22.96 36.18 -38.76
C THR A 301 -22.34 37.56 -38.64
N LEU A 302 -21.29 37.81 -39.41
CA LEU A 302 -20.73 39.16 -39.58
C LEU A 302 -21.33 39.79 -40.83
N THR A 303 -21.95 40.96 -40.66
CA THR A 303 -22.50 41.78 -41.74
C THR A 303 -21.79 43.12 -41.80
N LEU A 304 -21.22 43.47 -42.94
CA LEU A 304 -20.65 44.78 -43.21
C LEU A 304 -21.77 45.70 -43.68
N VAL A 305 -22.31 46.53 -42.78
CA VAL A 305 -23.46 47.39 -43.08
C VAL A 305 -22.97 48.68 -43.75
N PRO A 306 -23.37 48.96 -45.01
CA PRO A 306 -22.99 50.21 -45.66
C PRO A 306 -23.51 51.42 -44.89
N ARG A 307 -22.64 52.40 -44.66
CA ARG A 307 -22.97 53.67 -44.01
C ARG A 307 -22.94 54.83 -44.98
N LEU A 308 -21.96 54.82 -45.88
CA LEU A 308 -21.81 55.82 -46.92
C LEU A 308 -21.11 55.21 -48.13
N VAL A 309 -21.28 55.85 -49.27
CA VAL A 309 -20.66 55.52 -50.54
C VAL A 309 -19.93 56.76 -51.04
N LYS A 310 -18.66 56.63 -51.39
CA LYS A 310 -17.87 57.67 -52.03
C LYS A 310 -17.85 57.45 -53.53
N VAL A 311 -18.40 58.39 -54.31
CA VAL A 311 -18.41 58.34 -55.78
C VAL A 311 -17.67 59.58 -56.29
N LEU A 312 -16.61 59.39 -57.07
CA LEU A 312 -15.80 60.51 -57.59
C LEU A 312 -15.33 61.50 -56.50
N GLY A 313 -15.10 61.01 -55.27
CA GLY A 313 -14.71 61.84 -54.12
C GLY A 313 -15.85 62.53 -53.37
N GLY A 314 -17.10 62.46 -53.86
CA GLY A 314 -18.29 62.93 -53.15
C GLY A 314 -18.81 61.90 -52.15
N ASN A 315 -19.20 62.34 -50.95
CA ASN A 315 -19.76 61.49 -49.90
C ASN A 315 -21.29 61.41 -50.05
N HIS A 316 -21.82 60.19 -50.22
CA HIS A 316 -23.26 59.91 -50.31
C HIS A 316 -23.67 58.99 -49.16
N PRO A 317 -24.46 59.46 -48.19
CA PRO A 317 -25.05 58.60 -47.15
C PRO A 317 -25.84 57.43 -47.75
N ALA A 318 -25.96 56.31 -47.05
CA ALA A 318 -26.58 55.10 -47.58
C ALA A 318 -28.04 55.27 -48.05
N ASP A 319 -28.75 56.30 -47.58
CA ASP A 319 -30.12 56.65 -47.96
C ASP A 319 -30.21 57.60 -49.17
N ASP A 320 -29.10 58.18 -49.63
CA ASP A 320 -28.99 59.03 -50.83
C ASP A 320 -29.38 58.25 -52.11
N PRO A 321 -30.10 58.85 -53.08
CA PRO A 321 -30.42 58.21 -54.35
C PRO A 321 -29.22 57.60 -55.10
N ILE A 322 -28.07 58.27 -55.10
CA ILE A 322 -26.84 57.81 -55.76
C ILE A 322 -26.29 56.59 -55.02
N ALA A 323 -26.24 56.65 -53.68
CA ALA A 323 -25.82 55.51 -52.87
C ALA A 323 -26.75 54.30 -53.06
N ARG A 324 -28.07 54.50 -53.11
CA ARG A 324 -29.04 53.41 -53.37
C ARG A 324 -28.83 52.73 -54.71
N ILE A 325 -28.54 53.50 -55.77
CA ILE A 325 -28.24 52.94 -57.09
C ILE A 325 -26.99 52.05 -57.00
N VAL A 326 -25.91 52.54 -56.37
CA VAL A 326 -24.69 51.73 -56.18
C VAL A 326 -24.98 50.47 -55.37
N LEU A 327 -25.62 50.62 -54.20
CA LEU A 327 -25.87 49.52 -53.27
C LEU A 327 -26.86 48.49 -53.84
N SER A 328 -27.78 48.90 -54.72
CA SER A 328 -28.68 47.97 -55.44
C SER A 328 -27.96 47.01 -56.39
N GLN A 329 -26.73 47.36 -56.80
CA GLN A 329 -25.90 46.53 -57.67
C GLN A 329 -24.93 45.64 -56.89
N THR A 330 -25.01 45.65 -55.56
CA THR A 330 -24.30 44.75 -54.66
C THR A 330 -25.30 43.81 -54.00
N ARG A 331 -24.91 42.54 -53.84
CA ARG A 331 -25.77 41.55 -53.21
C ARG A 331 -25.51 41.52 -51.71
N LYS A 332 -26.52 41.15 -50.93
CA LYS A 332 -26.39 41.05 -49.46
C LYS A 332 -25.31 40.05 -49.07
N GLU A 333 -25.17 38.98 -49.85
CA GLU A 333 -24.18 37.92 -49.64
C GLU A 333 -22.73 38.44 -49.77
N ASP A 334 -22.50 39.55 -50.49
CA ASP A 334 -21.17 40.15 -50.65
C ASP A 334 -20.66 40.80 -49.36
N PHE A 335 -21.59 41.20 -48.49
CA PHE A 335 -21.30 41.88 -47.21
C PHE A 335 -21.54 41.00 -46.00
N THR A 336 -22.07 39.80 -46.20
CA THR A 336 -22.50 38.93 -45.11
C THR A 336 -21.70 37.64 -45.16
N ARG A 337 -21.02 37.29 -44.06
CA ARG A 337 -20.31 36.02 -43.94
C ARG A 337 -20.65 35.29 -42.65
N PRO A 338 -20.91 33.98 -42.71
CA PRO A 338 -20.99 33.17 -41.50
C PRO A 338 -19.59 33.10 -40.87
N LEU A 339 -19.53 33.26 -39.56
CA LEU A 339 -18.35 33.00 -38.76
C LEU A 339 -18.31 31.51 -38.38
N PRO A 340 -17.13 30.95 -38.05
CA PRO A 340 -17.02 29.57 -37.59
C PRO A 340 -17.98 29.26 -36.43
N ALA A 341 -18.50 28.03 -36.40
CA ALA A 341 -19.31 27.58 -35.26
C ALA A 341 -18.46 27.58 -33.99
N LEU A 342 -19.04 28.09 -32.89
CA LEU A 342 -18.41 28.10 -31.58
C LEU A 342 -18.96 26.97 -30.70
N PRO A 343 -18.19 26.47 -29.72
CA PRO A 343 -18.70 25.57 -28.70
C PRO A 343 -19.90 26.16 -27.96
N GLY A 344 -20.78 25.31 -27.44
CA GLY A 344 -21.94 25.75 -26.66
C GLY A 344 -21.53 26.70 -25.53
N GLY A 345 -22.30 27.77 -25.31
CA GLY A 345 -22.00 28.76 -24.26
C GLY A 345 -20.88 29.75 -24.56
N VAL A 346 -20.16 29.61 -25.69
CA VAL A 346 -19.23 30.60 -26.24
C VAL A 346 -19.91 31.37 -27.36
N ARG A 347 -19.77 32.70 -27.37
CA ARG A 347 -20.39 33.55 -28.39
C ARG A 347 -19.45 34.64 -28.85
N TYR A 348 -19.70 35.12 -30.07
CA TYR A 348 -19.14 36.38 -30.53
C TYR A 348 -19.80 37.52 -29.76
N LEU A 349 -18.99 38.49 -29.34
CA LEU A 349 -19.41 39.59 -28.46
C LEU A 349 -19.50 40.91 -29.22
N SER A 350 -18.52 41.19 -30.08
CA SER A 350 -18.46 42.43 -30.85
C SER A 350 -17.61 42.24 -32.10
N ALA A 351 -17.84 43.10 -33.08
CA ALA A 351 -16.97 43.27 -34.23
C ALA A 351 -16.59 44.75 -34.37
N SER A 352 -15.33 45.01 -34.73
CA SER A 352 -14.82 46.35 -35.01
C SER A 352 -13.78 46.26 -36.11
N VAL A 353 -13.35 47.40 -36.65
CA VAL A 353 -12.27 47.44 -37.63
C VAL A 353 -11.32 48.58 -37.31
N ASP A 354 -10.03 48.35 -37.50
CA ASP A 354 -8.99 49.38 -37.44
C ASP A 354 -7.88 49.07 -38.46
N ALA A 355 -6.80 49.84 -38.44
CA ALA A 355 -5.69 49.68 -39.37
C ALA A 355 -5.04 48.28 -39.33
N ALA A 356 -5.19 47.52 -38.23
CA ALA A 356 -4.71 46.14 -38.15
C ALA A 356 -5.66 45.15 -38.83
N GLY A 357 -6.91 45.54 -39.09
CA GLY A 357 -7.91 44.77 -39.81
C GLY A 357 -9.23 44.63 -39.08
N ILE A 358 -10.01 43.61 -39.48
CA ILE A 358 -11.31 43.32 -38.88
C ILE A 358 -11.09 42.52 -37.59
N LYS A 359 -11.55 43.08 -36.47
CA LYS A 359 -11.46 42.49 -35.14
C LYS A 359 -12.80 41.90 -34.74
N VAL A 360 -12.79 40.64 -34.31
CA VAL A 360 -13.97 39.96 -33.78
C VAL A 360 -13.65 39.48 -32.37
N ALA A 361 -14.33 40.03 -31.37
CA ALA A 361 -14.20 39.61 -29.99
C ALA A 361 -15.13 38.42 -29.72
N LEU A 362 -14.65 37.45 -28.97
CA LEU A 362 -15.46 36.33 -28.50
C LEU A 362 -15.24 36.10 -27.00
N GLY A 363 -16.24 35.49 -26.37
CA GLY A 363 -16.15 35.07 -24.98
C GLY A 363 -17.32 34.20 -24.55
N GLY A 364 -17.09 33.48 -23.47
CA GLY A 364 -18.11 32.64 -22.84
C GLY A 364 -17.50 31.41 -22.19
N VAL A 365 -18.36 30.53 -21.70
CA VAL A 365 -17.97 29.29 -21.00
C VAL A 365 -18.68 28.14 -21.70
N THR A 366 -17.90 27.16 -22.15
CA THR A 366 -18.43 25.86 -22.61
C THR A 366 -18.29 24.83 -21.51
N VAL A 367 -19.22 23.88 -21.46
CA VAL A 367 -19.20 22.79 -20.49
C VAL A 367 -18.93 21.49 -21.23
N GLU A 368 -17.79 20.89 -20.94
CA GLU A 368 -17.42 19.58 -21.46
C GLU A 368 -17.73 18.51 -20.41
N PRO A 369 -18.55 17.49 -20.71
CA PRO A 369 -18.86 16.45 -19.74
C PRO A 369 -17.61 15.64 -19.42
N PHE A 370 -17.52 15.08 -18.21
CA PHE A 370 -16.37 14.26 -17.80
C PHE A 370 -16.08 13.06 -18.69
N SER A 371 -17.05 12.60 -19.47
CA SER A 371 -16.89 11.52 -20.47
C SER A 371 -15.92 11.85 -21.60
N VAL A 372 -15.58 13.13 -21.82
CA VAL A 372 -14.55 13.51 -22.81
C VAL A 372 -13.14 13.18 -22.32
N LEU A 373 -12.96 12.99 -21.02
CA LEU A 373 -11.66 12.65 -20.44
C LEU A 373 -11.34 11.16 -20.64
N PRO A 374 -10.05 10.78 -20.72
CA PRO A 374 -9.66 9.40 -20.95
C PRO A 374 -10.18 8.46 -19.86
N ALA A 375 -11.11 7.58 -20.23
CA ALA A 375 -11.65 6.57 -19.32
C ALA A 375 -10.60 5.57 -18.82
N THR A 376 -9.41 5.54 -19.45
CA THR A 376 -8.26 4.74 -19.02
C THR A 376 -7.01 5.60 -18.96
N VAL A 377 -6.31 5.59 -17.82
CA VAL A 377 -5.02 6.27 -17.62
C VAL A 377 -4.02 5.25 -17.09
N ASP A 378 -2.87 5.12 -17.74
CA ASP A 378 -1.83 4.12 -17.38
C ASP A 378 -2.38 2.69 -17.22
N GLY A 379 -3.32 2.32 -18.11
CA GLY A 379 -3.98 1.02 -18.10
C GLY A 379 -5.06 0.83 -17.02
N ARG A 380 -5.45 1.89 -16.29
CA ARG A 380 -6.46 1.84 -15.23
C ARG A 380 -7.74 2.55 -15.62
N ALA A 381 -8.87 1.86 -15.44
CA ALA A 381 -10.18 2.48 -15.55
C ALA A 381 -10.30 3.64 -14.55
N THR A 382 -10.61 4.83 -15.05
CA THR A 382 -10.63 6.08 -14.30
C THR A 382 -11.98 6.76 -14.52
N THR A 383 -12.61 7.13 -13.41
CA THR A 383 -13.85 7.91 -13.40
C THR A 383 -13.55 9.32 -12.91
N TYR A 384 -14.12 10.33 -13.59
CA TYR A 384 -13.88 11.72 -13.26
C TYR A 384 -15.12 12.38 -12.65
N GLY A 385 -14.87 13.41 -11.85
CA GLY A 385 -15.89 14.23 -11.19
C GLY A 385 -15.28 15.53 -10.69
N ALA A 386 -16.05 16.29 -9.93
CA ALA A 386 -15.56 17.49 -9.26
C ALA A 386 -15.93 17.52 -7.79
N ALA A 387 -15.00 18.00 -6.97
CA ALA A 387 -15.22 18.28 -5.55
C ALA A 387 -14.32 19.45 -5.11
N ASP A 388 -14.88 20.41 -4.40
CA ASP A 388 -14.17 21.59 -3.87
C ASP A 388 -13.41 22.40 -4.94
N GLY A 389 -13.96 22.49 -6.16
CA GLY A 389 -13.31 23.16 -7.29
C GLY A 389 -12.10 22.40 -7.86
N LEU A 390 -11.90 21.15 -7.44
CA LEU A 390 -10.85 20.25 -7.92
C LEU A 390 -11.44 19.15 -8.80
N LEU A 391 -10.66 18.71 -9.79
CA LEU A 391 -11.00 17.54 -10.59
C LEU A 391 -10.70 16.31 -9.75
N THR A 392 -11.70 15.46 -9.55
CA THR A 392 -11.51 14.16 -8.90
C THR A 392 -11.28 13.10 -9.97
N ALA A 393 -10.17 12.38 -9.92
CA ALA A 393 -9.89 11.22 -10.76
C ALA A 393 -9.84 9.97 -9.88
N THR A 394 -10.81 9.08 -10.05
CA THR A 394 -10.96 7.88 -9.23
C THR A 394 -10.61 6.65 -10.05
N ALA A 395 -9.59 5.92 -9.63
CA ALA A 395 -9.14 4.69 -10.25
C ALA A 395 -9.21 3.53 -9.26
N THR A 396 -9.42 2.33 -9.79
CA THR A 396 -9.35 1.09 -9.02
C THR A 396 -8.18 0.26 -9.55
N GLY A 397 -7.31 -0.19 -8.66
CA GLY A 397 -6.34 -1.24 -8.96
C GLY A 397 -4.96 -0.81 -9.47
N ALA A 398 -3.97 -1.71 -9.33
CA ALA A 398 -2.70 -1.65 -10.03
C ALA A 398 -2.77 -2.35 -11.41
N PRO A 399 -2.05 -1.89 -12.46
CA PRO A 399 -1.93 -2.66 -13.70
C PRO A 399 -1.32 -4.02 -13.38
N GLY A 400 -1.70 -5.06 -14.12
CA GLY A 400 -1.28 -6.45 -13.88
C GLY A 400 0.22 -6.71 -13.82
N ASN A 401 1.05 -5.71 -14.19
CA ASN A 401 2.52 -5.77 -14.23
C ASN A 401 3.21 -4.84 -13.21
N ALA A 402 2.47 -4.16 -12.32
CA ALA A 402 3.12 -3.33 -11.29
C ALA A 402 3.90 -4.25 -10.33
N PRO A 403 5.19 -3.97 -10.06
CA PRO A 403 5.95 -4.75 -9.10
C PRO A 403 5.25 -4.69 -7.72
N PRO A 404 5.18 -5.81 -6.99
CA PRO A 404 4.65 -5.82 -5.63
C PRO A 404 5.42 -4.82 -4.75
N ALA A 405 4.71 -3.92 -4.08
CA ALA A 405 5.31 -3.03 -3.10
C ALA A 405 5.25 -3.69 -1.71
N PRO A 406 6.38 -3.79 -0.97
CA PRO A 406 6.35 -4.30 0.39
C PRO A 406 5.51 -3.39 1.27
N ILE A 407 4.80 -4.01 2.22
CA ILE A 407 4.02 -3.31 3.24
C ILE A 407 4.52 -3.76 4.61
N THR A 408 4.56 -2.83 5.57
CA THR A 408 4.92 -3.14 6.95
C THR A 408 3.67 -3.14 7.81
N LEU A 409 3.31 -4.29 8.35
CA LEU A 409 2.23 -4.44 9.32
C LEU A 409 2.80 -4.22 10.72
N SER A 410 2.17 -3.36 11.51
CA SER A 410 2.52 -3.19 12.93
C SER A 410 1.44 -3.82 13.79
N THR A 411 1.83 -4.75 14.66
CA THR A 411 0.93 -5.45 15.58
C THR A 411 1.45 -5.39 17.02
N ARG A 412 0.52 -5.41 17.97
CA ARG A 412 0.83 -5.63 19.38
C ARG A 412 0.35 -7.05 19.70
N PRO A 413 1.26 -8.03 19.75
CA PRO A 413 0.87 -9.40 19.99
C PRO A 413 0.08 -9.51 21.30
N THR A 414 -0.99 -10.29 21.28
CA THR A 414 -1.74 -10.64 22.50
C THR A 414 -2.04 -12.12 22.50
N ILE A 415 -2.28 -12.68 23.69
CA ILE A 415 -2.70 -14.07 23.83
C ILE A 415 -4.07 -14.10 24.48
N ALA A 416 -5.02 -14.76 23.82
CA ALA A 416 -6.35 -15.03 24.34
C ALA A 416 -6.56 -16.55 24.39
N GLY A 417 -6.54 -17.13 25.59
CA GLY A 417 -6.54 -18.59 25.77
C GLY A 417 -5.33 -19.23 25.09
N ASN A 418 -5.59 -20.09 24.10
CA ASN A 418 -4.55 -20.77 23.32
C ASN A 418 -4.38 -20.15 21.92
N THR A 419 -4.68 -18.87 21.73
CA THR A 419 -4.55 -18.18 20.44
C THR A 419 -3.60 -17.00 20.57
N LEU A 420 -2.57 -16.97 19.73
CA LEU A 420 -1.72 -15.80 19.51
C LEU A 420 -2.40 -14.91 18.46
N ASP A 421 -2.82 -13.72 18.88
CA ASP A 421 -3.41 -12.71 18.02
C ASP A 421 -2.32 -11.70 17.59
N LEU A 422 -2.04 -11.70 16.29
CA LEU A 422 -1.14 -10.79 15.59
C LEU A 422 -1.91 -9.83 14.67
N THR A 423 -3.20 -9.58 14.93
CA THR A 423 -3.99 -8.62 14.15
C THR A 423 -3.25 -7.27 14.13
N PRO A 424 -2.95 -6.72 12.94
CA PRO A 424 -2.29 -5.43 12.84
C PRO A 424 -3.23 -4.32 13.30
N HIS A 425 -2.67 -3.27 13.88
CA HIS A 425 -3.39 -2.04 14.18
C HIS A 425 -3.02 -0.92 13.21
N GLU A 426 -1.81 -0.98 12.63
CA GLU A 426 -1.30 -0.04 11.62
C GLU A 426 -0.68 -0.83 10.46
N ILE A 427 -0.87 -0.34 9.23
CA ILE A 427 -0.24 -0.84 8.00
C ILE A 427 0.48 0.32 7.34
N ARG A 428 1.77 0.16 7.08
CA ARG A 428 2.58 1.15 6.35
C ARG A 428 2.75 0.75 4.90
N MET A 429 2.38 1.66 4.00
CA MET A 429 2.53 1.53 2.56
C MET A 429 3.27 2.74 2.03
N PHE A 430 4.33 2.56 1.25
CA PHE A 430 5.15 3.66 0.73
C PHE A 430 5.68 4.61 1.83
N GLY A 431 5.95 4.07 3.03
CA GLY A 431 6.38 4.85 4.20
C GLY A 431 5.26 5.59 4.94
N LEU A 432 4.01 5.51 4.48
CA LEU A 432 2.86 6.18 5.09
C LEU A 432 2.04 5.23 5.95
N PRO A 433 1.66 5.62 7.18
CA PRO A 433 0.83 4.79 8.07
C PRO A 433 -0.66 4.91 7.74
N PHE A 434 -1.35 3.77 7.76
CA PHE A 434 -2.79 3.64 7.61
C PHE A 434 -3.36 2.76 8.72
N PRO A 435 -4.56 3.03 9.27
CA PRO A 435 -5.19 2.13 10.21
C PRO A 435 -5.49 0.79 9.54
N ALA A 436 -5.13 -0.30 10.21
CA ALA A 436 -5.29 -1.64 9.65
C ALA A 436 -6.76 -1.99 9.32
N LYS A 437 -7.71 -1.50 10.12
CA LYS A 437 -9.15 -1.73 9.91
C LYS A 437 -9.64 -1.25 8.54
N ASP A 438 -9.12 -0.12 8.06
CA ASP A 438 -9.59 0.52 6.84
C ASP A 438 -8.98 -0.16 5.61
N VAL A 439 -7.71 -0.58 5.71
CA VAL A 439 -7.03 -1.36 4.68
C VAL A 439 -7.62 -2.78 4.56
N LEU A 440 -7.83 -3.47 5.70
CA LEU A 440 -8.35 -4.84 5.72
C LEU A 440 -9.80 -4.92 5.21
N ALA A 441 -10.61 -3.87 5.41
CA ALA A 441 -11.96 -3.78 4.86
C ALA A 441 -11.96 -3.80 3.32
N GLU A 442 -10.99 -3.14 2.69
CA GLU A 442 -10.87 -3.04 1.23
C GLU A 442 -10.27 -4.30 0.59
N VAL A 443 -9.36 -4.98 1.30
CA VAL A 443 -8.47 -6.01 0.75
C VAL A 443 -8.98 -7.45 0.99
N ARG A 444 -9.96 -7.65 1.88
CA ARG A 444 -10.54 -8.98 2.21
C ARG A 444 -9.48 -10.06 2.52
N THR A 445 -8.43 -9.71 3.24
CA THR A 445 -7.47 -10.70 3.75
C THR A 445 -7.78 -11.05 5.20
N SER A 446 -7.67 -12.33 5.51
CA SER A 446 -7.94 -12.85 6.85
C SER A 446 -7.06 -14.08 7.06
N VAL A 447 -5.99 -13.93 7.84
CA VAL A 447 -5.76 -14.62 9.12
C VAL A 447 -4.55 -13.95 9.78
N SER A 448 -4.73 -13.44 11.00
CA SER A 448 -3.65 -12.93 11.86
C SER A 448 -3.64 -13.64 13.22
N ARG A 449 -4.31 -14.79 13.31
CA ARG A 449 -4.50 -15.55 14.55
C ARG A 449 -3.92 -16.94 14.38
N TYR A 450 -3.05 -17.33 15.30
CA TYR A 450 -2.33 -18.58 15.26
C TYR A 450 -2.67 -19.42 16.49
N PRO A 451 -3.08 -20.69 16.31
CA PRO A 451 -3.28 -21.57 17.45
C PRO A 451 -1.94 -21.89 18.11
N LEU A 452 -1.88 -21.72 19.43
CA LEU A 452 -0.77 -22.15 20.26
C LEU A 452 -1.00 -23.60 20.71
N GLN A 453 0.07 -24.24 21.17
CA GLN A 453 0.01 -25.60 21.68
C GLN A 453 -0.94 -25.69 22.89
N PRO A 454 -1.78 -26.73 22.99
CA PRO A 454 -2.52 -27.00 24.22
C PRO A 454 -1.59 -27.21 25.41
N LEU A 455 -1.88 -26.54 26.53
CA LEU A 455 -1.13 -26.65 27.78
C LEU A 455 -1.76 -27.69 28.73
N PRO A 456 -0.96 -28.28 29.65
CA PRO A 456 -1.48 -29.10 30.74
C PRO A 456 -2.46 -28.31 31.63
N ALA A 457 -3.27 -29.05 32.39
CA ALA A 457 -4.15 -28.44 33.39
C ALA A 457 -3.35 -27.54 34.35
N HIS A 458 -3.94 -26.41 34.75
CA HIS A 458 -3.36 -25.43 35.66
C HIS A 458 -2.11 -24.67 35.16
N LEU A 459 -1.72 -24.84 33.90
CA LEU A 459 -0.72 -24.01 33.22
C LEU A 459 -1.41 -23.14 32.16
N ALA A 460 -1.10 -21.84 32.15
CA ALA A 460 -1.69 -20.88 31.22
C ALA A 460 -0.63 -19.98 30.59
N TYR A 461 -0.89 -19.55 29.35
CA TYR A 461 -0.18 -18.43 28.74
C TYR A 461 -0.55 -17.13 29.45
N THR A 462 0.44 -16.35 29.86
CA THR A 462 0.23 -15.14 30.65
C THR A 462 0.65 -13.85 29.96
N GLY A 463 1.47 -13.94 28.91
CA GLY A 463 1.92 -12.75 28.21
C GLY A 463 2.73 -13.05 26.98
N VAL A 464 2.92 -12.02 26.17
CA VAL A 464 3.80 -12.02 25.01
C VAL A 464 4.52 -10.68 24.95
N GLU A 465 5.81 -10.73 24.65
CA GLU A 465 6.67 -9.56 24.54
C GLU A 465 7.53 -9.64 23.27
N VAL A 466 7.69 -8.50 22.62
CA VAL A 466 8.55 -8.37 21.45
C VAL A 466 9.96 -7.97 21.91
N LEU A 467 10.90 -8.89 21.73
CA LEU A 467 12.33 -8.69 21.92
C LEU A 467 12.98 -8.24 20.60
N PRO A 468 14.23 -7.73 20.61
CA PRO A 468 14.88 -7.22 19.39
C PRO A 468 14.95 -8.20 18.21
N GLN A 469 14.99 -9.52 18.48
CA GLN A 469 15.12 -10.57 17.46
C GLN A 469 14.14 -11.75 17.67
N ALA A 470 13.19 -11.61 18.59
CA ALA A 470 12.33 -12.72 19.00
C ALA A 470 11.01 -12.26 19.63
N LEU A 471 10.04 -13.18 19.69
CA LEU A 471 8.89 -13.09 20.60
C LEU A 471 9.14 -13.93 21.84
N ARG A 472 8.91 -13.36 23.02
CA ARG A 472 8.92 -14.09 24.29
C ARG A 472 7.48 -14.32 24.75
N ILE A 473 7.06 -15.58 24.85
CA ILE A 473 5.77 -16.00 25.37
C ILE A 473 5.96 -16.47 26.81
N SER A 474 5.26 -15.86 27.75
CA SER A 474 5.29 -16.22 29.17
C SER A 474 4.19 -17.23 29.50
N LEU A 475 4.51 -18.17 30.38
CA LEU A 475 3.60 -19.15 30.94
C LEU A 475 3.70 -19.13 32.46
N SER A 476 2.58 -19.31 33.14
CA SER A 476 2.59 -19.51 34.58
C SER A 476 1.52 -20.50 34.99
N GLY A 477 1.76 -21.20 36.10
CA GLY A 477 0.79 -22.12 36.66
C GLY A 477 1.13 -22.55 38.07
N ARG A 478 0.16 -23.20 38.72
CA ARG A 478 0.26 -23.72 40.09
C ARG A 478 -0.26 -25.14 40.14
N ASP A 479 0.33 -25.96 40.99
CA ASP A 479 -0.08 -27.35 41.21
C ASP A 479 -0.17 -28.15 39.88
N ILE A 480 0.93 -28.16 39.14
CA ILE A 480 1.02 -28.74 37.79
C ILE A 480 1.61 -30.15 37.86
N ASP A 481 0.97 -31.09 37.17
CA ASP A 481 1.51 -32.44 36.96
C ASP A 481 2.01 -32.62 35.52
N PHE A 482 3.31 -32.89 35.37
CA PHE A 482 3.93 -33.22 34.09
C PHE A 482 4.10 -34.72 33.91
N ALA A 483 3.61 -35.24 32.78
CA ALA A 483 4.03 -36.53 32.27
C ALA A 483 5.42 -36.43 31.61
N ARG A 484 6.14 -37.56 31.53
CA ARG A 484 7.43 -37.65 30.83
C ARG A 484 7.31 -37.11 29.39
N GLY A 485 8.25 -36.27 28.96
CA GLY A 485 8.28 -35.69 27.61
C GLY A 485 7.21 -34.64 27.30
N MET A 486 6.30 -34.33 28.24
CA MET A 486 5.15 -33.43 27.98
C MET A 486 5.58 -31.98 27.64
N LEU A 487 6.71 -31.53 28.19
CA LEU A 487 7.30 -30.21 27.92
C LEU A 487 7.98 -30.13 26.53
N ALA A 488 8.32 -31.26 25.91
CA ALA A 488 8.89 -31.32 24.55
C ALA A 488 7.81 -31.34 23.45
N GLY A 489 6.53 -31.42 23.83
CA GLY A 489 5.38 -31.38 22.93
C GLY A 489 4.76 -32.74 22.62
N THR A 490 3.58 -32.73 21.99
CA THR A 490 2.77 -33.91 21.58
C THR A 490 3.40 -34.75 20.45
N GLY A 491 4.71 -34.63 20.23
CA GLY A 491 5.41 -35.11 19.04
C GLY A 491 6.41 -36.25 19.27
N CYS A 492 6.54 -36.79 20.48
CA CYS A 492 7.23 -38.08 20.63
C CYS A 492 6.29 -39.18 20.09
N ARG A 493 6.16 -39.30 18.76
CA ARG A 493 5.53 -40.46 18.13
C ARG A 493 6.38 -41.68 18.49
N SER A 494 5.74 -42.69 19.08
CA SER A 494 6.27 -44.06 19.16
C SER A 494 6.50 -44.64 17.78
#